data_AF-A0A528D353-F1
#
_entry.id   AF-A0A528D353-F1
#
_cell.length_a   1.000
_cell.length_b   1.000
_cell.length_c   1.000
_cell.angle_alpha   90.00
_cell.angle_beta   90.00
_cell.angle_gamma   90.00
#
_symmetry.space_group_name_H-M   'P 1'
#
loop_
_entity.id
_entity.type
_entity.pdbx_description
1 polymer ?
#
loop_
_entity_poly.entity_id
_entity_poly.type
_entity_poly.pdbx_seq_one_letter_code
_entity_poly.pdbx_strand_id
1 'polypeptide(L)'
;YTSGSTGRPKGVMMTHRNCDAAADSITTYLRNTPDDIILNVLPLSFDYGLYQLLMAVRLGATLVLERSFAFPQAIFERIREEGVTGLPLVPTMAAMILQMRDLEPGFLPSLRYISNT
;
A
#
# COMPACT_ATOMS: atom_id res chain seq x y z
N TYR A 1 6.68 -11.08 -12.27
CA TYR A 1 7.34 -10.90 -13.58
C TYR A 1 7.48 -9.42 -13.86
N THR A 2 8.47 -9.02 -14.65
CA THR A 2 8.68 -7.62 -15.08
C THR A 2 8.85 -7.53 -16.59
N SER A 3 8.78 -6.30 -17.13
CA SER A 3 9.03 -6.05 -18.56
C SER A 3 10.43 -6.54 -18.95
N GLY A 4 10.50 -7.26 -20.08
CA GLY A 4 11.76 -7.72 -20.65
C GLY A 4 12.08 -6.95 -21.91
N SER A 5 13.32 -6.48 -22.04
CA SER A 5 13.82 -5.77 -23.22
C SER A 5 13.73 -6.57 -24.54
N THR A 6 13.58 -7.89 -24.45
CA THR A 6 13.43 -8.80 -25.60
C THR A 6 11.96 -9.10 -25.95
N GLY A 7 11.01 -8.39 -25.34
CA GLY A 7 9.57 -8.62 -25.51
C GLY A 7 9.01 -9.80 -24.70
N ARG A 8 9.88 -10.59 -24.05
CA ARG A 8 9.48 -11.69 -23.17
C ARG A 8 9.62 -11.27 -21.70
N PRO A 9 8.56 -11.38 -20.87
CA PRO A 9 8.64 -11.03 -19.46
C PRO A 9 9.74 -11.80 -18.72
N LYS A 10 10.45 -11.11 -17.81
CA LYS A 10 11.50 -11.72 -16.99
C LYS A 10 10.93 -12.09 -15.62
N GLY A 11 11.18 -13.32 -15.18
CA GLY A 11 10.80 -13.78 -13.84
C GLY A 11 11.83 -13.34 -12.81
N VAL A 12 11.42 -12.59 -11.80
CA VAL A 12 12.27 -12.29 -10.64
C VAL A 12 12.02 -13.40 -9.62
N MET A 13 13.00 -14.30 -9.47
CA MET A 13 12.91 -15.41 -8.52
C MET A 13 13.24 -14.88 -7.12
N MET A 14 12.32 -15.09 -6.19
CA MET A 14 12.45 -14.68 -4.79
C MET A 14 12.39 -15.92 -3.90
N THR A 15 13.31 -16.00 -2.93
CA THR A 15 13.23 -17.00 -1.87
C THR A 15 12.29 -16.51 -0.77
N HIS A 16 11.78 -17.44 0.06
CA HIS A 16 11.05 -17.06 1.29
C HIS A 16 11.83 -16.07 2.15
N ARG A 17 13.15 -16.27 2.30
CA ARG A 17 14.02 -15.37 3.07
C ARG A 17 14.08 -13.95 2.49
N ASN A 18 14.02 -13.81 1.16
CA ASN A 18 13.98 -12.47 0.55
C ASN A 18 12.67 -11.75 0.92
N CYS A 19 11.54 -12.45 0.83
CA CYS A 19 10.23 -11.89 1.16
C CYS A 19 10.12 -11.52 2.65
N ASP A 20 10.54 -12.41 3.54
CA ASP A 20 10.49 -12.16 4.99
C ASP A 20 11.43 -11.01 5.40
N ALA A 21 12.66 -10.96 4.89
CA ALA A 21 13.60 -9.89 5.22
C ALA A 21 13.12 -8.51 4.78
N ALA A 22 12.50 -8.41 3.59
CA ALA A 22 11.93 -7.15 3.11
C ALA A 22 10.70 -6.74 3.92
N ALA A 23 9.79 -7.68 4.22
CA ALA A 23 8.62 -7.39 5.05
C ALA A 23 9.04 -6.94 6.47
N ASP A 24 10.01 -7.61 7.09
CA ASP A 24 10.58 -7.23 8.39
C ASP A 24 11.17 -5.82 8.37
N SER A 25 11.98 -5.52 7.36
CA SER A 25 12.63 -4.22 7.22
C SER A 25 11.62 -3.08 7.07
N ILE A 26 10.62 -3.24 6.20
CA ILE A 26 9.61 -2.20 5.94
C ILE A 26 8.72 -2.00 7.18
N THR A 27 8.20 -3.08 7.75
CA THR A 27 7.32 -3.00 8.93
C THR A 27 8.03 -2.41 10.14
N THR A 28 9.31 -2.72 10.34
CA THR A 28 10.14 -2.11 11.39
C THR A 28 10.33 -0.62 11.15
N TYR A 29 10.65 -0.21 9.92
CA TYR A 29 10.85 1.19 9.56
C TYR A 29 9.58 2.02 9.76
N LEU A 30 8.43 1.53 9.30
CA LEU A 30 7.12 2.19 9.44
C LEU A 30 6.55 2.07 10.87
N ARG A 31 7.20 1.27 11.73
CA ARG A 31 6.74 0.92 13.08
C ARG A 31 5.33 0.37 13.04
N ASN A 32 5.08 -0.56 12.13
CA ASN A 32 3.78 -1.17 12.01
C ASN A 32 3.48 -2.09 13.19
N THR A 33 2.21 -2.17 13.57
CA THR A 33 1.72 -3.00 14.67
C THR A 33 0.59 -3.93 14.20
N PRO A 34 0.21 -4.95 14.99
CA PRO A 34 -0.96 -5.77 14.68
C PRO A 34 -2.29 -4.97 14.62
N ASP A 35 -2.35 -3.79 15.22
CA ASP A 35 -3.54 -2.94 15.21
C ASP A 35 -3.64 -2.07 13.95
N ASP A 36 -2.62 -2.08 13.08
CA ASP A 36 -2.66 -1.31 11.84
C ASP A 36 -3.70 -1.89 10.84
N ILE A 37 -4.33 -0.98 10.11
CA ILE A 37 -5.27 -1.27 9.03
C ILE A 37 -4.70 -0.66 7.76
N ILE A 38 -4.26 -1.51 6.83
CA ILE A 38 -3.58 -1.11 5.60
C ILE A 38 -4.58 -1.16 4.45
N LEU A 39 -4.77 -0.05 3.73
CA LEU A 39 -5.59 -0.05 2.51
C LEU A 39 -4.71 -0.19 1.28
N ASN A 40 -4.82 -1.31 0.59
CA ASN A 40 -4.07 -1.57 -0.63
C ASN A 40 -4.95 -1.37 -1.87
N VAL A 41 -4.64 -0.31 -2.62
CA VAL A 41 -5.19 0.00 -3.96
C VAL A 41 -4.26 -0.45 -5.10
N LEU A 42 -3.13 -1.10 -4.76
CA LEU A 42 -2.10 -1.48 -5.72
C LEU A 42 -2.29 -2.93 -6.15
N PRO A 43 -2.08 -3.26 -7.44
CA PRO A 43 -2.24 -4.63 -7.90
C PRO A 43 -1.24 -5.57 -7.22
N LEU A 44 -1.70 -6.73 -6.76
CA LEU A 44 -0.85 -7.77 -6.15
C LEU A 44 0.15 -8.38 -7.14
N SER A 45 0.01 -8.11 -8.44
CA SER A 45 0.98 -8.50 -9.46
C SER A 45 2.26 -7.65 -9.44
N PHE A 46 2.24 -6.50 -8.77
CA PHE A 46 3.42 -5.70 -8.46
C PHE A 46 3.88 -5.99 -7.04
N ASP A 47 5.20 -5.94 -6.83
CA ASP A 47 5.81 -6.16 -5.53
C ASP A 47 5.21 -5.23 -4.47
N TYR A 48 5.10 -3.93 -4.74
CA TYR A 48 4.63 -2.99 -3.72
C TYR A 48 3.21 -3.30 -3.21
N GLY A 49 2.30 -3.74 -4.09
CA GLY A 49 0.98 -4.22 -3.71
C GLY A 49 1.01 -5.57 -3.00
N LEU A 50 1.81 -6.52 -3.49
CA LEU A 50 1.99 -7.83 -2.86
C LEU A 50 2.54 -7.71 -1.43
N TYR A 51 3.48 -6.80 -1.19
CA TYR A 51 4.08 -6.63 0.13
C TYR A 51 3.07 -6.12 1.16
N GLN A 52 2.01 -5.41 0.78
CA GLN A 52 0.96 -5.02 1.74
C GLN A 52 0.29 -6.26 2.34
N LEU A 53 0.06 -7.28 1.51
CA LEU A 53 -0.46 -8.57 1.96
C LEU A 53 0.54 -9.32 2.85
N LEU A 54 1.80 -9.43 2.41
CA LEU A 54 2.81 -10.17 3.15
C LEU A 54 3.10 -9.53 4.53
N MET A 55 3.15 -8.19 4.58
CA MET A 55 3.33 -7.45 5.82
C MET A 55 2.14 -7.60 6.77
N ALA A 56 0.91 -7.50 6.24
CA ALA A 56 -0.30 -7.67 7.05
C ALA A 56 -0.36 -9.06 7.69
N VAL A 57 -0.12 -10.11 6.89
CA VAL A 57 -0.08 -11.50 7.38
C VAL A 57 1.03 -11.70 8.41
N ARG A 58 2.21 -11.11 8.20
CA ARG A 58 3.35 -11.22 9.12
C ARG A 58 3.06 -10.60 10.49
N LEU A 59 2.40 -9.44 10.51
CA LEU A 59 2.12 -8.68 11.72
C LEU A 59 0.84 -9.12 12.43
N GLY A 60 -0.06 -9.83 11.75
CA GLY A 60 -1.44 -10.02 12.22
C GLY A 60 -2.30 -8.76 12.07
N ALA A 61 -1.91 -7.85 11.17
CA ALA A 61 -2.63 -6.62 10.86
C ALA A 61 -3.78 -6.85 9.89
N THR A 62 -4.64 -5.85 9.72
CA THR A 62 -5.78 -5.92 8.79
C THR A 62 -5.39 -5.35 7.42
N LEU A 63 -5.78 -6.04 6.34
CA LEU A 63 -5.62 -5.56 4.97
C LEU A 63 -6.98 -5.33 4.32
N VAL A 64 -7.25 -4.09 3.94
CA VAL A 64 -8.39 -3.68 3.12
C VAL A 64 -7.94 -3.67 1.65
N LEU A 65 -8.65 -4.40 0.79
CA LEU A 65 -8.34 -4.50 -0.63
C LEU A 65 -9.33 -3.70 -1.45
N GLU A 66 -8.82 -2.77 -2.25
CA GLU A 66 -9.60 -2.01 -3.23
C GLU A 66 -9.01 -2.21 -4.63
N ARG A 67 -9.86 -2.22 -5.66
CA ARG A 67 -9.43 -2.59 -7.01
C ARG A 67 -8.41 -1.60 -7.60
N SER A 68 -8.59 -0.31 -7.35
CA SER A 68 -7.72 0.75 -7.84
C SER A 68 -8.03 2.08 -7.16
N PHE A 69 -7.15 3.06 -7.35
CA PHE A 69 -7.35 4.46 -6.93
C PHE A 69 -8.05 5.31 -8.01
N ALA A 70 -8.84 4.70 -8.90
CA ALA A 70 -9.47 5.43 -10.02
C ALA A 70 -10.50 6.47 -9.55
N PHE A 71 -11.12 6.24 -8.40
CA PHE A 71 -12.08 7.17 -7.78
C PHE A 71 -11.59 7.54 -6.37
N PRO A 72 -10.74 8.57 -6.23
CA PRO A 72 -10.12 8.93 -4.95
C PRO A 72 -11.12 9.16 -3.81
N GLN A 73 -12.28 9.75 -4.11
CA GLN A 73 -13.30 10.02 -3.09
C GLN A 73 -13.85 8.75 -2.45
N ALA A 74 -14.13 7.71 -3.25
CA ALA A 74 -14.57 6.42 -2.73
C ALA A 74 -13.48 5.75 -1.86
N ILE A 75 -12.21 5.94 -2.20
CA ILE A 75 -11.10 5.45 -1.38
C ILE A 75 -11.01 6.20 -0.06
N PHE A 76 -11.23 7.52 -0.06
CA PHE A 76 -11.26 8.30 1.18
C PHE A 76 -12.45 7.95 2.07
N GLU A 77 -13.61 7.66 1.49
CA GLU A 77 -14.77 7.10 2.21
C GLU A 77 -14.39 5.76 2.84
N ARG A 78 -13.80 4.83 2.09
CA ARG A 78 -13.32 3.55 2.61
C ARG A 78 -12.28 3.73 3.72
N ILE A 79 -11.35 4.69 3.61
CA ILE A 79 -10.39 5.01 4.67
C ILE A 79 -11.09 5.38 5.97
N ARG A 80 -12.16 6.18 5.91
CA ARG A 80 -12.92 6.59 7.09
C ARG A 80 -13.76 5.46 7.66
N GLU A 81 -14.42 4.67 6.80
CA GLU A 81 -15.26 3.55 7.21
C GLU A 81 -14.47 2.48 7.95
N GLU A 82 -13.29 2.11 7.42
CA GLU A 82 -12.47 1.03 7.96
C GLU A 82 -11.47 1.52 9.01
N GLY A 83 -11.35 2.84 9.24
CA GLY A 83 -10.36 3.40 10.16
C GLY A 83 -8.92 3.15 9.73
N VAL A 84 -8.63 3.24 8.43
CA VAL A 84 -7.31 2.91 7.85
C VAL A 84 -6.20 3.73 8.49
N THR A 85 -5.11 3.06 8.87
CA THR A 85 -3.92 3.66 9.48
C THR A 85 -2.75 3.80 8.49
N GLY A 86 -2.74 2.99 7.42
CA GLY A 86 -1.67 2.97 6.42
C GLY A 86 -2.17 3.08 4.98
N LEU A 87 -1.63 4.05 4.24
CA LEU A 87 -1.94 4.24 2.81
C LEU A 87 -0.67 4.15 1.95
N PRO A 88 -0.35 2.98 1.36
CA PRO A 88 0.63 2.87 0.28
C PRO A 88 0.08 3.51 -1.01
N LEU A 89 0.86 4.38 -1.63
CA LEU A 89 0.49 5.05 -2.88
C LEU A 89 1.68 5.22 -3.81
N VAL A 90 1.42 5.48 -5.09
CA VAL A 90 2.45 5.86 -6.06
C VAL A 90 2.46 7.37 -6.28
N PRO A 91 3.57 7.98 -6.76
CA PRO A 91 3.68 9.43 -6.93
C PRO A 91 2.54 10.06 -7.75
N THR A 92 1.99 9.35 -8.74
CA THR A 92 0.85 9.83 -9.53
C THR A 92 -0.44 9.93 -8.72
N MET A 93 -0.65 9.03 -7.74
CA MET A 93 -1.76 9.13 -6.78
C MET A 93 -1.57 10.32 -5.85
N ALA A 94 -0.36 10.53 -5.32
CA ALA A 94 -0.06 11.73 -4.52
C ALA A 94 -0.31 13.02 -5.31
N ALA A 95 0.12 13.07 -6.58
CA ALA A 95 -0.14 14.21 -7.44
C ALA A 95 -1.64 14.45 -7.65
N MET A 96 -2.45 13.41 -7.87
CA MET A 96 -3.91 13.52 -7.97
C MET A 96 -4.51 14.09 -6.68
N ILE A 97 -4.08 13.59 -5.52
CA ILE A 97 -4.53 14.06 -4.20
C ILE A 97 -4.19 15.55 -4.03
N LEU A 98 -2.97 15.97 -4.35
CA LEU A 98 -2.52 17.36 -4.22
C LEU A 98 -3.28 18.36 -5.12
N GLN A 99 -3.98 17.89 -6.16
CA GLN A 99 -4.83 18.74 -7.01
C GLN A 99 -6.26 18.90 -6.45
N MET A 100 -6.62 18.19 -5.39
CA MET A 100 -7.94 18.28 -4.77
C MET A 100 -8.05 19.54 -3.91
N ARG A 101 -9.22 20.20 -3.97
CA ARG A 101 -9.43 21.51 -3.32
C ARG A 101 -9.92 21.44 -1.88
N ASP A 102 -10.43 20.27 -1.46
CA ASP A 102 -11.13 20.09 -0.19
C ASP A 102 -10.31 19.28 0.83
N LEU A 103 -8.98 19.38 0.78
CA LEU A 103 -8.07 18.71 1.71
C LEU A 103 -7.73 19.62 2.88
N GLU A 104 -8.55 19.56 3.92
CA GLU A 104 -8.30 20.28 5.17
C GLU A 104 -7.48 19.44 6.17
N PRO A 105 -6.75 20.07 7.10
CA PRO A 105 -6.11 19.35 8.20
C PRO A 105 -7.09 18.46 8.96
N GLY A 106 -6.72 17.20 9.17
CA GLY A 106 -7.61 16.22 9.83
C GLY A 106 -8.61 15.54 8.90
N PHE A 107 -8.49 15.71 7.58
CA PHE A 107 -9.36 15.05 6.59
C PHE A 107 -9.39 13.50 6.71
N LEU A 108 -8.27 12.88 7.10
CA LEU A 108 -8.14 11.44 7.36
C LEU A 108 -7.45 11.23 8.73
N PRO A 109 -8.17 11.36 9.86
CA PRO A 109 -7.56 11.45 11.18
C PRO A 109 -7.00 10.11 11.70
N SER A 110 -7.45 8.98 11.15
CA SER A 110 -6.93 7.64 11.48
C SER A 110 -5.59 7.35 10.82
N LEU A 111 -5.25 8.07 9.75
CA LEU A 111 -4.09 7.78 8.94
C LEU A 111 -2.81 8.13 9.70
N ARG A 112 -1.99 7.13 9.98
CA ARG A 112 -0.74 7.24 10.74
C ARG A 112 0.47 7.36 9.82
N TYR A 113 0.41 6.74 8.64
CA TYR A 113 1.47 6.83 7.64
C TYR A 113 0.96 6.76 6.20
N ILE A 114 1.70 7.43 5.33
CA ILE A 114 1.65 7.26 3.87
C ILE A 114 3.01 6.74 3.45
N SER A 115 3.04 5.70 2.62
CA SER A 115 4.27 5.23 2.00
C SER A 115 4.18 5.40 0.49
N ASN A 116 5.34 5.50 -0.16
CA ASN A 116 5.44 5.43 -1.61
C ASN A 116 6.69 4.66 -2.04
N THR A 117 6.66 4.22 -3.29
CA THR A 117 7.81 3.71 -4.05
C THR A 117 7.94 4.50 -5.35
#